data_AF-D2HGT1-F1
#
_entry.id   AF-D2HGT1-F1
#
_cell.length_a   1.000
_cell.length_b   1.000
_cell.length_c   1.000
_cell.angle_alpha   90.00
_cell.angle_beta   90.00
_cell.angle_gamma   90.00
#
_symmetry.space_group_name_H-M   'P 1'
#
loop_
_entity.id
_entity.type
_entity.pdbx_description
1 polymer ?
#
loop_
_entity_poly.entity_id
_entity_poly.type
_entity_poly.pdbx_seq_one_letter_code
_entity_poly.pdbx_strand_id
1 'polypeptide(L)'
;TGAFSPVAFSLGLLLVMATALPTPGHLGRDSKDEATSNRPPLISADKMEIIKYILGRISALKKEMCDKYNKCEDSKEALAENNLHLPKLAEKDGCFQSGFNQDTCLTRIATGLLEFQVHLKYLQANYEGDKENANSVYFSTKVLLQMLMEK
;
A
#
# COMPACT_ATOMS: atom_id res chain seq x y z
N THR A 1 -37.22 -66.67 -16.41
CA THR A 1 -36.37 -67.89 -16.29
C THR A 1 -34.91 -67.47 -16.45
N GLY A 2 -34.02 -68.02 -15.62
CA GLY A 2 -32.57 -67.76 -15.62
C GLY A 2 -32.14 -66.84 -14.47
N ALA A 3 -32.06 -67.30 -13.22
CA ALA A 3 -31.03 -68.17 -12.61
C ALA A 3 -29.74 -67.40 -12.26
N PHE A 4 -29.64 -66.99 -11.00
CA PHE A 4 -28.38 -66.55 -10.38
C PHE A 4 -27.71 -67.77 -9.72
N SER A 5 -26.43 -67.98 -9.98
CA SER A 5 -25.55 -68.80 -9.15
C SER A 5 -24.43 -67.94 -8.58
N PRO A 6 -23.96 -68.20 -7.35
CA PRO A 6 -23.08 -67.32 -6.61
C PRO A 6 -21.62 -67.66 -6.90
N VAL A 7 -20.78 -66.63 -7.07
CA VAL A 7 -19.32 -66.81 -7.02
C VAL A 7 -18.82 -66.05 -5.80
N ALA A 8 -18.42 -66.82 -4.80
CA ALA A 8 -17.77 -66.36 -3.59
C ALA A 8 -16.48 -65.61 -3.95
N PHE A 9 -16.30 -64.41 -3.39
CA PHE A 9 -15.03 -63.70 -3.43
C PHE A 9 -14.49 -63.54 -2.00
N SER A 10 -13.25 -63.97 -1.89
CA SER A 10 -12.39 -64.12 -0.73
C SER A 10 -12.26 -62.81 0.07
N LEU A 11 -12.28 -62.92 1.40
CA LEU A 11 -11.87 -61.83 2.31
C LEU A 11 -10.38 -61.52 2.09
N GLY A 12 -10.10 -60.43 1.38
CA GLY A 12 -8.80 -59.77 1.41
C GLY A 12 -8.76 -58.75 2.54
N LEU A 13 -8.05 -59.07 3.62
CA LEU A 13 -7.68 -58.11 4.67
C LEU A 13 -6.69 -57.10 4.07
N LEU A 14 -7.19 -55.92 3.69
CA LEU A 14 -6.34 -54.77 3.38
C LEU A 14 -5.95 -54.09 4.70
N LEU A 15 -4.70 -54.32 5.12
CA LEU A 15 -4.07 -53.52 6.18
C LEU A 15 -3.80 -52.11 5.62
N VAL A 16 -4.65 -51.16 5.98
CA VAL A 16 -4.38 -49.74 5.77
C VAL A 16 -3.39 -49.29 6.84
N MET A 17 -2.16 -49.00 6.43
CA MET A 17 -1.23 -48.24 7.27
C MET A 17 -1.60 -46.77 7.16
N ALA A 18 -2.33 -46.26 8.15
CA ALA A 18 -2.50 -44.82 8.32
C ALA A 18 -1.18 -44.25 8.85
N THR A 19 -0.49 -43.45 8.05
CA THR A 19 0.59 -42.59 8.53
C THR A 19 -0.05 -41.41 9.28
N ALA A 20 -0.25 -41.58 10.59
CA ALA A 20 -0.56 -40.44 11.46
C ALA A 20 0.68 -39.52 11.47
N LEU A 21 0.55 -38.34 10.86
CA LEU A 21 1.49 -37.24 11.04
C LEU A 21 1.62 -36.96 12.55
N PRO A 22 2.83 -36.94 13.12
CA PRO A 22 3.00 -36.61 14.51
C PRO A 22 2.70 -35.12 14.70
N THR A 23 1.65 -34.82 15.46
CA THR A 23 1.44 -33.51 16.09
C THR A 23 2.60 -33.25 17.06
N PRO A 24 3.44 -32.22 16.86
CA PRO A 24 4.34 -31.79 17.90
C PRO A 24 3.53 -31.09 18.99
N GLY A 25 3.67 -31.61 20.21
CA GLY A 25 2.91 -31.24 21.38
C GLY A 25 3.03 -29.76 21.75
N HIS A 26 1.94 -29.31 22.34
CA HIS A 26 1.80 -28.10 23.12
C HIS A 26 2.84 -28.07 24.25
N LEU A 27 3.89 -27.25 24.09
CA LEU A 27 4.71 -26.77 25.19
C LEU A 27 4.67 -25.25 25.18
N GLY A 28 4.12 -24.71 26.26
CA GLY A 28 3.79 -23.31 26.41
C GLY A 28 4.99 -22.38 26.16
N ARG A 29 4.72 -21.37 25.36
CA ARG A 29 5.20 -20.03 25.62
C ARG A 29 4.08 -19.09 25.22
N ASP A 30 3.39 -18.57 26.22
CA ASP A 30 2.72 -17.28 26.13
C ASP A 30 3.79 -16.25 25.75
N SER A 31 4.09 -16.12 24.46
CA SER A 31 4.73 -14.92 23.94
C SER A 31 3.60 -14.03 23.50
N LYS A 32 2.96 -13.44 24.51
CA LYS A 32 2.24 -12.18 24.39
C LYS A 32 3.30 -11.07 24.24
N ASP A 33 4.18 -11.21 23.26
CA ASP A 33 4.99 -10.09 22.80
C ASP A 33 4.12 -9.31 21.83
N GLU A 34 3.10 -8.66 22.41
CA GLU A 34 2.71 -7.35 21.92
C GLU A 34 3.97 -6.51 22.09
N ALA A 35 4.82 -6.54 21.05
CA ALA A 35 5.96 -5.66 20.94
C ALA A 35 5.39 -4.26 20.87
N THR A 36 5.09 -3.67 22.03
CA THR A 36 4.89 -2.25 22.17
C THR A 36 6.18 -1.66 21.68
N SER A 37 6.15 -1.16 20.44
CA SER A 37 7.29 -0.50 19.83
C SER A 37 7.60 0.70 20.71
N ASN A 38 8.59 0.54 21.60
CA ASN A 38 9.14 1.62 22.42
C ASN A 38 9.84 2.69 21.57
N ARG A 39 9.91 2.48 20.24
CA ARG A 39 10.37 3.50 19.31
C ARG A 39 9.32 4.62 19.25
N PRO A 40 9.70 5.88 19.55
CA PRO A 40 8.83 7.02 19.33
C PRO A 40 8.27 6.98 17.90
N PRO A 41 6.99 7.36 17.70
CA PRO A 41 6.42 7.46 16.37
C PRO A 41 7.33 8.28 15.46
N LEU A 42 7.69 7.71 14.30
CA LEU A 42 8.53 8.38 13.29
C LEU A 42 7.92 9.72 12.82
N ILE A 43 6.59 9.81 12.94
CA ILE A 43 5.73 10.88 12.47
C ILE A 43 4.70 11.14 13.58
N SER A 44 4.45 12.40 13.92
CA SER A 44 3.42 12.77 14.90
C SER A 44 2.02 12.40 14.41
N ALA A 45 1.06 12.22 15.33
CA ALA A 45 -0.33 11.94 14.97
C ALA A 45 -0.89 12.97 13.98
N ASP A 46 -0.57 14.26 14.18
CA ASP A 46 -1.00 15.35 13.30
C ASP A 46 -0.46 15.20 11.87
N LYS A 47 0.83 14.84 11.73
CA LYS A 47 1.45 14.57 10.43
C LYS A 47 0.84 13.34 9.74
N MET A 48 0.38 12.34 10.51
CA MET A 48 -0.34 11.19 9.94
C MET A 48 -1.74 11.57 9.45
N GLU A 49 -2.47 12.40 10.21
CA GLU A 49 -3.80 12.85 9.81
C GLU A 49 -3.76 13.70 8.54
N ILE A 50 -2.77 14.59 8.38
CA ILE A 50 -2.63 15.35 7.14
C ILE A 50 -2.28 14.46 5.93
N ILE A 51 -1.47 13.41 6.11
CA ILE A 51 -1.18 12.43 5.05
C ILE A 51 -2.47 11.72 4.62
N LYS A 52 -3.27 11.24 5.57
CA LYS A 52 -4.57 10.60 5.27
C LYS A 52 -5.51 11.56 4.55
N TYR A 53 -5.58 12.81 4.99
CA TYR A 53 -6.38 13.84 4.35
C TYR A 53 -5.97 14.07 2.89
N ILE A 54 -4.67 14.24 2.62
CA ILE A 54 -4.15 14.42 1.26
C ILE A 54 -4.51 13.22 0.38
N LEU A 55 -4.28 11.99 0.86
CA LEU A 55 -4.59 10.77 0.10
C LEU A 55 -6.08 10.63 -0.20
N GLY A 56 -6.95 11.00 0.75
CA GLY A 56 -8.40 11.03 0.54
C GLY A 56 -8.81 11.98 -0.58
N ARG A 57 -8.23 13.19 -0.61
CA ARG A 57 -8.51 14.20 -1.64
C ARG A 57 -7.93 13.83 -3.01
N ILE A 58 -6.75 13.19 -3.05
CA ILE A 58 -6.19 12.61 -4.28
C ILE A 58 -7.12 11.52 -4.83
N SER A 59 -7.65 10.65 -3.96
CA SER A 59 -8.58 9.59 -4.35
C SER A 59 -9.87 10.17 -4.96
N ALA A 60 -10.41 11.23 -4.34
CA ALA A 60 -11.58 11.95 -4.86
C ALA A 60 -11.30 12.58 -6.24
N LEU A 61 -10.17 13.28 -6.41
CA LEU A 61 -9.75 13.83 -7.70
C LEU A 61 -9.61 12.77 -8.78
N LYS A 62 -8.92 11.67 -8.45
CA LYS A 62 -8.73 10.55 -9.36
C LYS A 62 -10.08 9.99 -9.79
N LYS A 63 -10.98 9.73 -8.83
CA LYS A 63 -12.32 9.21 -9.12
C LYS A 63 -13.07 10.14 -10.06
N GLU A 64 -13.09 11.44 -9.80
CA GLU A 64 -13.76 12.40 -10.68
C GLU A 64 -13.13 12.44 -12.08
N MET A 65 -11.80 12.44 -12.18
CA MET A 65 -11.07 12.40 -13.46
C MET A 65 -11.36 11.14 -14.28
N CYS A 66 -11.44 9.99 -13.61
CA CYS A 66 -11.75 8.73 -14.27
C CYS A 66 -13.22 8.68 -14.69
N ASP A 67 -14.15 8.92 -13.76
CA ASP A 67 -15.57 8.67 -13.94
C ASP A 67 -16.24 9.70 -14.86
N LYS A 68 -15.87 10.98 -14.77
CA LYS A 68 -16.52 12.05 -15.54
C LYS A 68 -15.82 12.37 -16.85
N TYR A 69 -14.50 12.24 -16.88
CA TYR A 69 -13.68 12.72 -18.01
C TYR A 69 -12.98 11.60 -18.78
N ASN A 70 -13.13 10.34 -18.35
CA ASN A 70 -12.49 9.16 -18.94
C ASN A 70 -10.97 9.33 -19.11
N LYS A 71 -10.30 10.07 -18.22
CA LYS A 71 -8.86 10.40 -18.34
C LYS A 71 -7.91 9.36 -17.74
N CYS A 72 -8.40 8.17 -17.41
CA CYS A 72 -7.62 7.17 -16.68
C CYS A 72 -7.19 5.95 -17.49
N GLU A 73 -7.85 5.65 -18.62
CA GLU A 73 -7.55 4.47 -19.46
C GLU A 73 -6.11 4.48 -20.01
N ASP A 74 -5.58 5.66 -20.38
CA ASP A 74 -4.25 5.81 -21.01
C ASP A 74 -3.26 6.60 -20.14
N SER A 75 -3.42 6.55 -18.82
CA SER A 75 -2.64 7.40 -17.91
C SER A 75 -1.12 7.14 -17.95
N LYS A 76 -0.68 5.92 -18.31
CA LYS A 76 0.76 5.59 -18.38
C LYS A 76 1.39 6.11 -19.66
N GLU A 77 0.68 5.97 -20.76
CA GLU A 77 1.02 6.44 -22.09
C GLU A 77 1.10 7.97 -22.07
N ALA A 78 0.11 8.63 -21.49
CA ALA A 78 0.10 10.09 -21.30
C ALA A 78 1.30 10.58 -20.47
N LEU A 79 1.69 9.86 -19.40
CA LEU A 79 2.87 10.22 -18.62
C LEU A 79 4.18 10.07 -19.41
N ALA A 80 4.29 9.02 -20.23
CA ALA A 80 5.45 8.74 -21.05
C ALA A 80 5.61 9.76 -22.20
N GLU A 81 4.52 10.08 -22.90
CA GLU A 81 4.51 11.04 -24.00
C GLU A 81 4.86 12.46 -23.56
N ASN A 82 4.51 12.83 -22.32
CA ASN A 82 4.77 14.16 -21.77
C ASN A 82 6.14 14.30 -21.07
N ASN A 83 6.99 13.26 -21.10
CA ASN A 83 8.31 13.25 -20.45
C ASN A 83 8.24 13.71 -18.97
N LEU A 84 7.19 13.31 -18.25
CA LEU A 84 6.96 13.76 -16.88
C LEU A 84 7.82 12.96 -15.90
N HIS A 85 8.82 13.62 -15.32
CA HIS A 85 9.73 13.03 -14.35
C HIS A 85 9.17 13.15 -12.94
N LEU A 86 8.26 12.24 -12.57
CA LEU A 86 7.68 12.24 -11.23
C LEU A 86 8.64 11.63 -10.20
N PRO A 87 8.76 12.24 -9.01
CA PRO A 87 9.54 11.69 -7.90
C PRO A 87 9.07 10.28 -7.54
N LYS A 88 10.02 9.34 -7.48
CA LYS A 88 9.81 7.95 -7.05
C LYS A 88 10.84 7.60 -5.99
N LEU A 89 10.44 6.73 -5.07
CA LEU A 89 11.34 6.15 -4.08
C LEU A 89 12.13 4.99 -4.71
N ALA A 90 13.40 4.89 -4.35
CA ALA A 90 14.32 3.81 -4.72
C ALA A 90 15.05 3.28 -3.46
N GLU A 91 15.65 2.10 -3.54
CA GLU A 91 16.31 1.46 -2.39
C GLU A 91 17.32 2.36 -1.69
N LYS A 92 18.10 3.11 -2.48
CA LYS A 92 19.09 4.10 -1.99
C LYS A 92 18.51 5.21 -1.12
N ASP A 93 17.21 5.42 -1.17
CA ASP A 93 16.53 6.48 -0.41
C ASP A 93 16.27 6.06 1.05
N GLY A 94 16.54 4.79 1.41
CA GLY A 94 16.45 4.32 2.80
C GLY A 94 15.02 4.31 3.37
N CYS A 95 13.99 4.34 2.53
CA CYS A 95 12.59 4.31 2.97
C CYS A 95 11.98 2.90 3.07
N PHE A 96 12.67 1.88 2.55
CA PHE A 96 12.20 0.50 2.57
C PHE A 96 12.66 -0.22 3.85
N GLN A 97 12.00 -1.33 4.20
CA GLN A 97 12.32 -2.10 5.41
C GLN A 97 13.80 -2.53 5.44
N SER A 98 14.29 -3.06 4.31
CA SER A 98 15.71 -3.34 4.12
C SER A 98 16.44 -2.03 3.85
N GLY A 99 17.53 -1.78 4.59
CA GLY A 99 18.32 -0.55 4.43
C GLY A 99 17.62 0.71 4.93
N PHE A 100 16.64 0.59 5.85
CA PHE A 100 15.94 1.75 6.39
C PHE A 100 16.91 2.75 7.03
N ASN A 101 16.85 4.00 6.58
CA ASN A 101 17.55 5.13 7.17
C ASN A 101 16.58 6.31 7.28
N GLN A 102 16.28 6.70 8.52
CA GLN A 102 15.29 7.73 8.81
C GLN A 102 15.64 9.09 8.20
N ASP A 103 16.89 9.54 8.32
CA ASP A 103 17.31 10.87 7.87
C ASP A 103 17.31 10.94 6.34
N THR A 104 17.88 9.92 5.68
CA THR A 104 17.86 9.82 4.21
C THR A 104 16.43 9.73 3.69
N CYS A 105 15.58 8.92 4.34
CA CYS A 105 14.20 8.75 3.91
C CYS A 105 13.37 10.02 4.05
N LEU A 106 13.43 10.68 5.22
CA LEU A 106 12.71 11.94 5.45
C LEU A 106 13.19 13.04 4.50
N THR A 107 14.51 13.13 4.27
CA THR A 107 15.09 14.07 3.30
C THR A 107 14.58 13.79 1.89
N ARG A 108 14.54 12.51 1.48
CA ARG A 108 14.00 12.14 0.17
C ARG A 108 12.52 12.46 0.04
N ILE A 109 11.71 12.15 1.06
CA ILE A 109 10.27 12.44 1.08
C ILE A 109 10.04 13.95 0.94
N ALA A 110 10.71 14.77 1.76
CA ALA A 110 10.58 16.23 1.70
C ALA A 110 10.98 16.77 0.32
N THR A 111 12.10 16.30 -0.22
CA THR A 111 12.57 16.69 -1.56
C THR A 111 11.58 16.28 -2.65
N GLY A 112 11.05 15.06 -2.60
CA GLY A 112 10.05 14.58 -3.55
C GLY A 112 8.73 15.36 -3.46
N LEU A 113 8.27 15.71 -2.26
CA LEU A 113 7.09 16.55 -2.08
C LEU A 113 7.30 17.97 -2.63
N LEU A 114 8.50 18.53 -2.47
CA LEU A 114 8.89 19.81 -3.05
C LEU A 114 8.91 19.75 -4.58
N GLU A 115 9.52 18.72 -5.16
CA GLU A 115 9.52 18.46 -6.61
C GLU A 115 8.07 18.34 -7.16
N PHE A 116 7.19 17.66 -6.42
CA PHE A 116 5.77 17.52 -6.79
C PHE A 116 4.97 18.83 -6.79
N GLN A 117 5.41 19.87 -6.07
CA GLN A 117 4.66 21.13 -5.93
C GLN A 117 4.34 21.79 -7.27
N VAL A 118 5.26 21.72 -8.25
CA VAL A 118 5.02 22.32 -9.56
C VAL A 118 3.87 21.63 -10.30
N HIS A 119 3.78 20.30 -10.19
CA HIS A 119 2.70 19.50 -10.79
C HIS A 119 1.37 19.75 -10.08
N LEU A 120 1.37 19.81 -8.75
CA LEU A 120 0.17 20.11 -7.97
C LEU A 120 -0.35 21.52 -8.23
N LYS A 121 0.54 22.51 -8.42
CA LYS A 121 0.16 23.87 -8.82
C LYS A 121 -0.45 23.89 -10.21
N TYR A 122 0.12 23.15 -11.16
CA TYR A 122 -0.45 23.02 -12.50
C TYR A 122 -1.84 22.38 -12.45
N LEU A 123 -2.00 21.28 -11.72
CA LEU A 123 -3.30 20.64 -11.52
C LEU A 123 -4.30 21.62 -10.91
N GLN A 124 -3.93 22.30 -9.83
CA GLN A 124 -4.78 23.28 -9.14
C GLN A 124 -5.24 24.43 -10.05
N ALA A 125 -4.37 24.93 -10.93
CA ALA A 125 -4.69 26.02 -11.84
C ALA A 125 -5.57 25.58 -13.03
N ASN A 126 -5.40 24.36 -13.51
CA ASN A 126 -6.01 23.87 -14.75
C ASN A 126 -7.13 22.83 -14.53
N TYR A 127 -7.46 22.48 -13.28
CA TYR A 127 -8.52 21.52 -13.02
C TYR A 127 -9.90 22.12 -13.30
N GLU A 128 -10.64 21.44 -14.19
CA GLU A 128 -11.98 21.86 -14.63
C GLU A 128 -13.11 21.23 -13.79
N GLY A 129 -12.80 20.25 -12.94
CA GLY A 129 -13.75 19.60 -12.03
C GLY A 129 -13.92 20.35 -10.70
N ASP A 130 -14.19 19.61 -9.63
CA ASP A 130 -14.26 20.18 -8.28
C ASP A 130 -12.89 20.74 -7.83
N LYS A 131 -12.78 22.07 -7.88
CA LYS A 131 -11.58 22.81 -7.46
C LYS A 131 -11.28 22.65 -5.98
N GLU A 132 -12.24 22.27 -5.14
CA GLU A 132 -12.03 22.08 -3.71
C GLU A 132 -11.00 20.99 -3.44
N ASN A 133 -11.12 19.83 -4.12
CA ASN A 133 -10.16 18.75 -3.95
C ASN A 133 -8.77 19.14 -4.49
N ALA A 134 -8.69 19.80 -5.65
CA ALA A 134 -7.42 20.21 -6.25
C ALA A 134 -6.69 21.25 -5.39
N ASN A 135 -7.43 22.24 -4.86
CA ASN A 135 -6.92 23.21 -3.90
C ASN A 135 -6.43 22.53 -2.62
N SER A 136 -7.25 21.66 -2.02
CA SER A 136 -6.90 20.94 -0.80
C SER A 136 -5.62 20.13 -0.94
N VAL A 137 -5.45 19.37 -2.03
CA VAL A 137 -4.23 18.60 -2.27
C VAL A 137 -3.02 19.54 -2.31
N TYR A 138 -3.08 20.62 -3.12
CA TYR A 138 -1.98 21.56 -3.23
C TYR A 138 -1.60 22.21 -1.89
N PHE A 139 -2.57 22.76 -1.16
CA PHE A 139 -2.32 23.45 0.10
C PHE A 139 -1.89 22.48 1.21
N SER A 140 -2.56 21.34 1.37
CA SER A 140 -2.21 20.39 2.42
C SER A 140 -0.85 19.72 2.18
N THR A 141 -0.45 19.48 0.93
CA THR A 141 0.91 19.01 0.65
C THR A 141 1.97 20.05 1.03
N LYS A 142 1.69 21.36 0.88
CA LYS A 142 2.60 22.41 1.38
C LYS A 142 2.71 22.40 2.90
N VAL A 143 1.58 22.27 3.59
CA VAL A 143 1.56 22.18 5.06
C VAL A 143 2.34 20.96 5.53
N LEU A 144 2.13 19.79 4.90
CA LEU A 144 2.91 18.58 5.22
C LEU A 144 4.41 18.80 5.01
N LEU A 145 4.81 19.44 3.91
CA LEU A 145 6.22 19.76 3.67
C LEU A 145 6.80 20.66 4.78
N GLN A 146 6.08 21.70 5.19
CA GLN A 146 6.49 22.56 6.32
C GLN A 146 6.66 21.76 7.60
N MET A 147 5.67 20.93 7.95
CA MET A 147 5.73 20.06 9.13
C MET A 147 6.89 19.06 9.09
N LEU A 148 7.28 18.57 7.91
CA LEU A 148 8.42 17.66 7.75
C LEU A 148 9.77 18.38 7.87
N MET A 149 9.81 19.68 7.55
CA MET A 149 11.01 20.52 7.68
C MET A 149 11.17 21.12 9.08
N GLU A 150 10.08 21.21 9.85
CA GLU A 150 10.10 21.56 11.27
C GLU A 150 10.68 20.39 12.09
N LYS A 151 11.77 20.69 12.82
CA LYS A 151 12.46 19.76 13.72
C LYS A 151 11.67 19.52 15.00
#